data_AF-A0A453CEN4-F1
#
_entry.id   AF-A0A453CEN4-F1
#
_cell.length_a   1.000
_cell.length_b   1.000
_cell.length_c   1.000
_cell.angle_alpha   90.00
_cell.angle_beta   90.00
_cell.angle_gamma   90.00
#
_symmetry.space_group_name_H-M   'P 1'
#
loop_
_entity.id
_entity.type
_entity.pdbx_description
1 polymer ?
#
loop_
_entity_poly.entity_id
_entity_poly.type
_entity_poly.pdbx_seq_one_letter_code
_entity_poly.pdbx_strand_id
1 'polypeptide(L)'
;LCFRYQLDLCKRALEENIIVYLGTGCGKTHIAVLLIYELGHLIRKPRRDVCIFLAPTVPLVLQQATVIANSTNFRVQSYYGDGKTPRDHENWETEMAESEVLVMTPQILLHSLQHCFIKMDSIALLIFDECHHAQVHKRHPYAQIMKEFYNNDMVKPPRIFGMTASPVMGKGGSNKLNYTKCINSLEELLHAKVCSVDNAELESVLAFPDMEVHTYVPLSQSNLTVTYNKELDRSKLESERILRESLYDFKDSQKKLKSLGRLHGNLVFCLQELGSFGALQAAKAFLLSFDGDVLDRKESDMNDNSTRFKHHYLNKAISVLSSNILDG
;
A
#
# COMPACT_ATOMS: atom_id res chain seq x y z
N LEU A 1 23.73 -12.95 5.76
CA LEU A 1 24.39 -13.08 4.45
C LEU A 1 24.07 -11.81 3.67
N CYS A 2 25.08 -11.06 3.25
CA CYS A 2 24.91 -9.86 2.42
C CYS A 2 25.38 -10.19 1.01
N PHE A 3 24.53 -9.95 0.01
CA PHE A 3 24.82 -10.25 -1.38
C PHE A 3 25.60 -9.10 -2.05
N ARG A 4 26.36 -9.42 -3.09
CA ARG A 4 27.23 -8.45 -3.79
C ARG A 4 26.47 -7.22 -4.28
N TYR A 5 25.32 -7.41 -4.93
CA TYR A 5 24.47 -6.31 -5.41
C TYR A 5 24.02 -5.36 -4.27
N GLN A 6 23.81 -5.88 -3.05
CA GLN A 6 23.42 -5.06 -1.90
C GLN A 6 24.57 -4.15 -1.45
N LEU A 7 25.80 -4.67 -1.47
CA LEU A 7 27.01 -3.89 -1.19
C LEU A 7 27.24 -2.83 -2.25
N ASP A 8 27.06 -3.16 -3.53
CA ASP A 8 27.29 -2.23 -4.63
C ASP A 8 26.24 -1.10 -4.63
N LEU A 9 24.97 -1.41 -4.35
CA LEU A 9 23.93 -0.39 -4.13
C LEU A 9 24.20 0.46 -2.88
N CYS A 10 24.69 -0.14 -1.79
CA CYS A 10 25.06 0.60 -0.58
C CYS A 10 26.22 1.58 -0.85
N LYS A 11 27.28 1.15 -1.54
CA LYS A 11 28.40 2.01 -1.93
C LYS A 11 27.92 3.20 -2.74
N ARG A 12 27.04 2.96 -3.72
CA ARG A 12 26.45 4.03 -4.51
C ARG A 12 25.62 5.01 -3.66
N ALA A 13 24.86 4.51 -2.69
CA ALA A 13 24.09 5.32 -1.75
C ALA A 13 24.96 6.16 -0.78
N LEU A 14 26.20 5.77 -0.54
CA LEU A 14 27.15 6.59 0.22
C LEU A 14 27.58 7.83 -0.58
N GLU A 15 27.77 7.67 -1.89
CA GLU A 15 28.28 8.71 -2.79
C GLU A 15 27.18 9.68 -3.25
N GLU A 16 26.00 9.18 -3.59
CA GLU A 16 24.89 9.98 -4.11
C GLU A 16 23.54 9.59 -3.51
N ASN A 17 22.56 10.49 -3.64
CA ASN A 17 21.17 10.19 -3.29
C ASN A 17 20.62 9.19 -4.31
N ILE A 18 20.10 8.05 -3.84
CA ILE A 18 19.54 7.03 -4.73
C ILE A 18 18.17 6.53 -4.28
N ILE A 19 17.44 5.98 -5.24
CA ILE A 19 16.21 5.24 -5.02
C ILE A 19 16.44 3.80 -5.49
N VAL A 20 16.45 2.85 -4.56
CA VAL A 20 16.58 1.43 -4.90
C VAL A 20 15.24 0.85 -5.32
N TYR A 21 15.16 0.43 -6.57
CA TYR A 21 14.02 -0.31 -7.13
C TYR A 21 14.39 -1.78 -7.30
N LEU A 22 13.89 -2.62 -6.39
CA LEU A 22 14.07 -4.07 -6.40
C LEU A 22 12.78 -4.76 -5.97
N GLY A 23 12.54 -5.98 -6.44
CA GLY A 23 11.37 -6.78 -6.06
C GLY A 23 11.20 -6.95 -4.54
N THR A 24 9.97 -7.26 -4.11
CA THR A 24 9.72 -7.66 -2.72
C THR A 24 10.53 -8.92 -2.39
N GLY A 25 11.11 -8.98 -1.19
CA GLY A 25 11.98 -10.09 -0.79
C GLY A 25 13.45 -9.95 -1.21
N CYS A 26 13.82 -8.99 -2.08
CA CYS A 26 15.22 -8.77 -2.50
C CYS A 26 16.11 -8.06 -1.43
N GLY A 27 15.64 -7.96 -0.18
CA GLY A 27 16.44 -7.42 0.93
C GLY A 27 16.71 -5.90 0.89
N LYS A 28 15.78 -5.08 0.37
CA LYS A 28 15.92 -3.60 0.35
C LYS A 28 16.21 -3.00 1.73
N THR A 29 15.50 -3.45 2.77
CA THR A 29 15.77 -3.04 4.16
C THR A 29 17.20 -3.35 4.60
N HIS A 30 17.80 -4.45 4.13
CA HIS A 30 19.18 -4.79 4.48
C HIS A 30 20.17 -3.74 3.93
N ILE A 31 19.92 -3.23 2.72
CA ILE A 31 20.70 -2.12 2.13
C ILE A 31 20.56 -0.86 2.99
N ALA A 32 19.35 -0.54 3.44
CA ALA A 32 19.12 0.59 4.35
C ALA A 32 19.89 0.44 5.67
N VAL A 33 19.89 -0.75 6.28
CA VAL A 33 20.64 -1.06 7.50
C VAL A 33 22.15 -0.88 7.30
N LEU A 34 22.70 -1.37 6.18
CA LEU A 34 24.11 -1.18 5.83
C LEU A 34 24.44 0.30 5.69
N LEU A 35 23.59 1.06 5.01
CA LEU A 35 23.78 2.49 4.82
C LEU A 35 23.76 3.25 6.16
N ILE A 36 22.83 2.92 7.06
CA ILE A 36 22.77 3.48 8.43
C ILE A 36 24.06 3.17 9.19
N TYR A 37 24.58 1.95 9.05
CA TYR A 37 25.82 1.53 9.70
C TYR A 37 27.05 2.31 9.19
N GLU A 38 27.22 2.40 7.87
CA GLU A 38 28.34 3.10 7.22
C GLU A 38 28.30 4.61 7.49
N LEU A 39 27.11 5.22 7.45
CA LEU A 39 26.90 6.63 7.82
C LEU A 39 26.81 6.85 9.34
N GLY A 40 27.04 5.79 10.13
CA GLY A 40 26.98 5.82 11.59
C GLY A 40 27.86 6.90 12.23
N HIS A 41 29.01 7.20 11.61
CA HIS A 41 29.92 8.24 12.07
C HIS A 41 29.35 9.68 11.95
N LEU A 42 28.27 9.87 11.19
CA LEU A 42 27.54 11.14 11.10
C LEU A 42 26.51 11.30 12.23
N ILE A 43 25.96 10.20 12.72
CA ILE A 43 24.86 10.19 13.72
C ILE A 43 25.31 9.78 15.12
N ARG A 44 26.52 9.24 15.27
CA ARG A 44 27.12 8.96 16.58
C ARG A 44 27.58 10.24 17.27
N LYS A 45 27.46 10.25 18.60
CA LYS A 45 28.00 11.32 19.44
C LYS A 45 29.51 11.47 19.22
N PRO A 46 30.04 12.72 19.23
CA PRO A 46 29.42 13.95 19.73
C PRO A 46 28.50 14.69 18.74
N ARG A 47 28.26 14.17 17.54
CA ARG A 47 27.34 14.81 16.59
C ARG A 47 25.90 14.76 17.11
N ARG A 48 25.13 15.81 16.81
CA ARG A 48 23.71 15.92 17.18
C ARG A 48 22.76 15.48 16.06
N ASP A 49 23.31 15.03 14.94
CA ASP A 49 22.49 14.63 13.79
C ASP A 49 21.87 13.25 14.02
N VAL A 50 20.70 13.03 13.43
CA VAL A 50 19.98 11.76 13.50
C VAL A 50 19.78 11.15 12.11
N CYS A 51 19.55 9.84 12.08
CA CYS A 51 18.98 9.17 10.92
C CYS A 51 17.47 9.09 11.12
N ILE A 52 16.69 9.53 10.12
CA ILE A 52 15.24 9.35 10.12
C ILE A 52 14.84 8.36 9.04
N PHE A 53 14.14 7.30 9.45
CA PHE A 53 13.58 6.30 8.57
C PHE A 53 12.06 6.45 8.53
N LEU A 54 11.49 6.65 7.33
CA LEU A 54 10.07 6.84 7.18
C LEU A 54 9.38 5.65 6.52
N ALA A 55 8.30 5.16 7.12
CA ALA A 55 7.43 4.13 6.54
C ALA A 55 5.96 4.58 6.47
N PRO A 56 5.19 4.15 5.45
CA PRO A 56 3.87 4.73 5.19
C PRO A 56 2.79 4.27 6.18
N THR A 57 2.99 3.14 6.87
CA THR A 57 2.00 2.56 7.78
C THR A 57 2.61 2.21 9.14
N VAL A 58 1.79 2.18 10.18
CA VAL A 58 2.20 1.84 11.55
C VAL A 58 2.86 0.45 11.65
N PRO A 59 2.30 -0.63 11.06
CA PRO A 59 2.95 -1.93 11.09
C PRO A 59 4.34 -1.92 10.46
N LEU A 60 4.53 -1.18 9.36
CA LEU A 60 5.84 -1.05 8.73
C LEU A 60 6.81 -0.28 9.62
N VAL A 61 6.39 0.81 10.27
CA VAL A 61 7.25 1.53 11.24
C VAL A 61 7.78 0.59 12.32
N LEU A 62 6.89 -0.20 12.94
CA LEU A 62 7.27 -1.15 13.99
C LEU A 62 8.20 -2.25 13.49
N GLN A 63 7.90 -2.81 12.31
CA GLN A 63 8.71 -3.83 11.68
C GLN A 63 10.13 -3.32 11.38
N GLN A 64 10.23 -2.15 10.76
CA GLN A 64 11.52 -1.58 10.35
C GLN A 64 12.34 -1.16 11.58
N ALA A 65 11.72 -0.57 12.61
CA ALA A 65 12.38 -0.26 13.87
C ALA A 65 12.99 -1.49 14.52
N THR A 66 12.23 -2.60 14.57
CA THR A 66 12.71 -3.88 15.11
C THR A 66 13.89 -4.42 14.31
N VAL A 67 13.81 -4.40 12.98
CA VAL A 67 14.90 -4.88 12.11
C VAL A 67 16.16 -4.05 12.30
N ILE A 68 16.06 -2.72 12.34
CA ILE A 68 17.21 -1.83 12.52
C ILE A 68 17.82 -2.00 13.91
N ALA A 69 17.00 -2.06 14.97
CA ALA A 69 17.46 -2.24 16.35
C ALA A 69 18.17 -3.59 16.54
N ASN A 70 17.67 -4.67 15.93
CA ASN A 70 18.29 -5.98 16.03
C ASN A 70 19.55 -6.13 15.17
N SER A 71 19.70 -5.29 14.14
CA SER A 71 20.82 -5.38 13.18
C SER A 71 21.95 -4.38 13.46
N THR A 72 21.74 -3.42 14.36
CA THR A 72 22.68 -2.34 14.64
C THR A 72 22.79 -2.06 16.13
N ASN A 73 23.89 -1.41 16.55
CA ASN A 73 24.08 -1.00 17.95
C ASN A 73 23.62 0.44 18.20
N PHE A 74 22.70 0.97 17.39
CA PHE A 74 22.15 2.32 17.56
C PHE A 74 20.96 2.31 18.50
N ARG A 75 20.71 3.42 19.19
CA ARG A 75 19.48 3.64 19.94
C ARG A 75 18.39 4.04 18.95
N VAL A 76 17.45 3.12 18.75
CA VAL A 76 16.36 3.23 17.79
C VAL A 76 15.06 3.54 18.53
N GLN A 77 14.35 4.58 18.12
CA GLN A 77 13.01 4.90 18.62
C GLN A 77 12.00 4.94 17.48
N SER A 78 10.74 4.64 17.79
CA SER A 78 9.67 4.60 16.79
C SER A 78 8.47 5.49 17.15
N TYR A 79 7.98 6.30 16.20
CA TYR A 79 6.86 7.23 16.43
C TYR A 79 5.78 7.14 15.36
N TYR A 80 4.53 7.08 15.79
CA TYR A 80 3.38 6.92 14.90
C TYR A 80 2.07 7.28 15.62
N GLY A 81 1.09 7.81 14.88
CA GLY A 81 -0.30 7.97 15.34
C GLY A 81 -0.47 8.60 16.74
N ASP A 82 -1.43 8.08 17.51
CA ASP A 82 -1.76 8.47 18.89
C ASP A 82 -0.79 7.83 19.94
N GLY A 83 0.42 7.47 19.51
CA GLY A 83 1.49 6.99 20.39
C GLY A 83 2.05 8.11 21.28
N LYS A 84 3.03 7.78 22.12
CA LYS A 84 3.82 8.74 22.93
C LYS A 84 4.74 9.59 22.05
N THR A 85 4.22 10.21 21.00
CA THR A 85 4.96 11.14 20.17
C THR A 85 5.21 12.41 20.97
N PRO A 86 6.46 12.91 21.03
CA PRO A 86 6.78 14.19 21.65
C PRO A 86 5.90 15.33 21.09
N ARG A 87 5.36 16.15 22.00
CA ARG A 87 4.39 17.20 21.65
C ARG A 87 5.00 18.60 21.56
N ASP A 88 6.18 18.78 22.13
CA ASP A 88 6.89 20.04 22.19
C ASP A 88 8.36 19.92 21.78
N HIS A 89 9.00 21.07 21.63
CA HIS A 89 10.39 21.18 21.20
C HIS A 89 11.37 20.54 22.20
N GLU A 90 11.14 20.70 23.50
CA GLU A 90 12.05 20.20 24.54
C GLU A 90 12.08 18.67 24.60
N ASN A 91 10.91 18.03 24.44
CA ASN A 91 10.82 16.59 24.34
C ASN A 91 11.51 16.08 23.06
N TRP A 92 11.30 16.73 21.90
CA TRP A 92 12.01 16.34 20.67
C TRP A 92 13.52 16.52 20.79
N GLU A 93 13.99 17.60 21.41
CA GLU A 93 15.42 17.83 21.64
C GLU A 93 16.01 16.72 22.53
N THR A 94 15.30 16.32 23.58
CA THR A 94 15.70 15.19 24.44
C THR A 94 15.76 13.87 23.66
N GLU A 95 14.73 13.56 22.88
CA GLU A 95 14.67 12.34 22.07
C GLU A 95 15.80 12.29 21.02
N MET A 96 16.10 13.40 20.34
CA MET A 96 17.24 13.48 19.41
C MET A 96 18.61 13.48 20.11
N ALA A 97 18.67 13.93 21.36
CA ALA A 97 19.87 13.80 22.17
C ALA A 97 20.12 12.33 22.55
N GLU A 98 19.06 11.60 22.87
CA GLU A 98 19.12 10.22 23.35
C GLU A 98 19.13 9.17 22.24
N SER A 99 18.62 9.45 21.04
CA SER A 99 18.48 8.43 19.99
C SER A 99 19.30 8.78 18.75
N GLU A 100 19.86 7.77 18.07
CA GLU A 100 20.57 7.97 16.80
C GLU A 100 19.68 7.71 15.57
N VAL A 101 18.70 6.80 15.69
CA VAL A 101 17.80 6.43 14.60
C VAL A 101 16.35 6.58 15.03
N LEU A 102 15.59 7.37 14.29
CA LEU A 102 14.17 7.60 14.54
C LEU A 102 13.37 6.99 13.38
N VAL A 103 12.48 6.05 13.67
CA VAL A 103 11.61 5.41 12.68
C VAL A 103 10.19 5.94 12.83
N MET A 104 9.61 6.58 11.83
CA MET A 104 8.31 7.22 12.01
C MET A 104 7.43 7.22 10.76
N THR A 105 6.13 7.48 10.96
CA THR A 105 5.26 7.78 9.81
C THR A 105 5.59 9.17 9.28
N PRO A 106 5.44 9.43 7.97
CA PRO A 106 5.85 10.72 7.40
C PRO A 106 5.02 11.90 7.90
N GLN A 107 3.80 11.67 8.37
CA GLN A 107 2.99 12.73 8.96
C GLN A 107 3.64 13.31 10.23
N ILE A 108 4.33 12.46 11.02
CA ILE A 108 5.04 12.91 12.24
C ILE A 108 6.20 13.81 11.85
N LEU A 109 7.06 13.39 10.92
CA LEU A 109 8.19 14.23 10.49
C LEU A 109 7.71 15.54 9.86
N LEU A 110 6.69 15.50 9.00
CA LEU A 110 6.12 16.71 8.38
C LEU A 110 5.64 17.71 9.45
N HIS A 111 4.91 17.23 10.45
CA HIS A 111 4.47 18.06 11.56
C HIS A 111 5.65 18.62 12.36
N SER A 112 6.64 17.79 12.71
CA SER A 112 7.83 18.22 13.46
C SER A 112 8.66 19.26 12.70
N LEU A 113 8.74 19.18 11.37
CA LEU A 113 9.36 20.19 10.51
C LEU A 113 8.55 21.50 10.46
N GLN A 114 7.22 21.41 10.30
CA GLN A 114 6.32 22.57 10.25
C GLN A 114 6.33 23.40 11.54
N HIS A 115 6.51 22.73 12.69
CA HIS A 115 6.60 23.37 13.99
C HIS A 115 8.04 23.66 14.44
N CYS A 116 9.04 23.41 13.58
CA CYS A 116 10.46 23.61 13.85
C CYS A 116 11.00 22.84 15.07
N PHE A 117 10.36 21.72 15.45
CA PHE A 117 10.86 20.83 16.51
C PHE A 117 12.07 20.01 16.03
N ILE A 118 12.03 19.60 14.77
CA ILE A 118 13.15 18.99 14.06
C ILE A 118 13.49 19.91 12.91
N LYS A 119 14.78 20.12 12.66
CA LYS A 119 15.25 20.86 11.49
C LYS A 119 15.79 19.87 10.46
N MET A 120 15.63 20.20 9.18
CA MET A 120 16.13 19.34 8.11
C MET A 120 17.66 19.20 8.13
N ASP A 121 18.39 20.22 8.61
CA ASP A 121 19.86 20.24 8.74
C ASP A 121 20.40 19.40 9.91
N SER A 122 19.54 19.00 10.86
CA SER A 122 19.89 18.05 11.93
C SER A 122 19.66 16.59 11.53
N ILE A 123 19.27 16.33 10.28
CA ILE A 123 19.10 14.98 9.74
C ILE A 123 20.34 14.69 8.88
N ALA A 124 21.08 13.63 9.21
CA ALA A 124 22.23 13.20 8.40
C ALA A 124 21.79 12.28 7.25
N LEU A 125 20.79 11.44 7.50
CA LEU A 125 20.27 10.44 6.58
C LEU A 125 18.75 10.39 6.69
N LEU A 126 18.05 10.56 5.57
CA LEU A 126 16.60 10.48 5.46
C LEU A 126 16.21 9.35 4.50
N ILE A 127 15.60 8.30 5.07
CA ILE A 127 15.22 7.09 4.34
C ILE A 127 13.71 7.07 4.09
N PHE A 128 13.31 6.80 2.84
CA PHE A 128 11.91 6.66 2.44
C PHE A 128 11.63 5.20 2.05
N ASP A 129 10.92 4.46 2.91
CA ASP A 129 10.33 3.17 2.55
C ASP A 129 9.05 3.38 1.71
N GLU A 130 8.81 2.49 0.76
CA GLU A 130 7.77 2.64 -0.26
C GLU A 130 7.72 4.06 -0.87
N CYS A 131 8.90 4.57 -1.28
CA CYS A 131 9.08 5.95 -1.69
C CYS A 131 8.24 6.35 -2.92
N HIS A 132 7.63 5.38 -3.62
CA HIS A 132 6.71 5.60 -4.73
C HIS A 132 5.48 6.44 -4.36
N HIS A 133 5.17 6.60 -3.07
CA HIS A 133 4.15 7.53 -2.58
C HIS A 133 4.54 9.01 -2.76
N ALA A 134 5.84 9.31 -2.84
CA ALA A 134 6.40 10.65 -3.04
C ALA A 134 6.35 11.04 -4.53
N GLN A 135 5.20 11.52 -5.01
CA GLN A 135 5.04 11.99 -6.39
C GLN A 135 4.82 13.50 -6.43
N VAL A 136 5.39 14.19 -7.43
CA VAL A 136 5.33 15.65 -7.58
C VAL A 136 3.89 16.16 -7.59
N HIS A 137 2.94 15.43 -8.17
CA HIS A 137 1.54 15.86 -8.23
C HIS A 137 0.69 15.46 -7.01
N LYS A 138 1.26 14.74 -6.03
CA LYS A 138 0.53 14.27 -4.85
C LYS A 138 0.75 15.21 -3.66
N ARG A 139 -0.28 15.29 -2.81
CA ARG A 139 -0.22 15.88 -1.46
C ARG A 139 0.03 14.80 -0.41
N HIS A 140 0.93 13.86 -0.71
CA HIS A 140 1.36 12.85 0.25
C HIS A 140 2.40 13.47 1.19
N PRO A 141 2.42 13.14 2.50
CA PRO A 141 3.39 13.71 3.44
C PRO A 141 4.85 13.59 3.00
N TYR A 142 5.25 12.47 2.37
CA TYR A 142 6.58 12.36 1.74
C TYR A 142 6.89 13.48 0.74
N ALA A 143 5.93 13.79 -0.14
CA ALA A 143 6.12 14.82 -1.14
C ALA A 143 6.16 16.23 -0.54
N GLN A 144 5.40 16.46 0.54
CA GLN A 144 5.39 17.74 1.24
C GLN A 144 6.71 17.99 1.98
N ILE A 145 7.23 16.97 2.68
CA ILE A 145 8.55 17.05 3.35
C ILE A 145 9.61 17.55 2.37
N MET A 146 9.70 16.95 1.18
CA MET A 146 10.72 17.34 0.20
C MET A 146 10.45 18.72 -0.40
N LYS A 147 9.21 19.05 -0.78
CA LYS A 147 8.89 20.34 -1.40
C LYS A 147 9.04 21.53 -0.47
N GLU A 148 8.68 21.35 0.79
CA GLU A 148 8.56 22.46 1.75
C GLU A 148 9.86 22.64 2.55
N PHE A 149 10.64 21.56 2.76
CA PHE A 149 11.77 21.59 3.71
C PHE A 149 13.11 21.12 3.16
N TYR A 150 13.18 20.54 1.96
CA TYR A 150 14.43 20.10 1.36
C TYR A 150 14.82 21.00 0.19
N ASN A 151 16.08 21.45 0.18
CA ASN A 151 16.68 22.17 -0.94
C ASN A 151 18.16 21.74 -1.08
N ASN A 152 18.67 21.65 -2.30
CA ASN A 152 20.07 21.37 -2.57
C ASN A 152 21.02 22.51 -2.15
N ASP A 153 20.54 23.75 -2.06
CA ASP A 153 21.34 24.90 -1.61
C ASP A 153 21.50 24.98 -0.09
N MET A 154 20.97 24.00 0.65
CA MET A 154 21.17 23.92 2.09
C MET A 154 22.65 23.74 2.41
N VAL A 155 23.12 24.36 3.50
CA VAL A 155 24.51 24.22 3.97
C VAL A 155 24.84 22.75 4.29
N LYS A 156 23.83 21.99 4.75
CA LYS A 156 23.96 20.60 5.16
C LYS A 156 22.68 19.81 4.86
N PRO A 157 22.45 19.41 3.60
CA PRO A 157 21.30 18.60 3.24
C PRO A 157 21.50 17.15 3.75
N PRO A 158 20.44 16.45 4.19
CA PRO A 158 20.53 15.04 4.51
C PRO A 158 20.84 14.21 3.26
N ARG A 159 21.55 13.08 3.45
CA ARG A 159 21.61 12.03 2.42
C ARG A 159 20.21 11.44 2.25
N ILE A 160 19.72 11.40 1.01
CA ILE A 160 18.40 10.82 0.69
C ILE A 160 18.57 9.40 0.18
N PHE A 161 17.83 8.46 0.77
CA PHE A 161 17.77 7.07 0.30
C PHE A 161 16.31 6.62 0.19
N GLY A 162 15.84 6.38 -1.03
CA GLY A 162 14.52 5.81 -1.28
C GLY A 162 14.60 4.32 -1.53
N MET A 163 13.57 3.58 -1.12
CA MET A 163 13.41 2.19 -1.53
C MET A 163 11.97 1.88 -1.88
N THR A 164 11.77 1.10 -2.94
CA THR A 164 10.44 0.71 -3.40
C THR A 164 10.46 -0.63 -4.14
N ALA A 165 9.39 -1.40 -4.02
CA ALA A 165 9.16 -2.58 -4.84
C ALA A 165 8.52 -2.27 -6.20
N SER A 166 7.99 -1.06 -6.39
CA SER A 166 7.41 -0.58 -7.64
C SER A 166 7.46 0.94 -7.70
N PRO A 167 8.02 1.56 -8.74
CA PRO A 167 8.02 3.02 -8.87
C PRO A 167 6.64 3.58 -9.28
N VAL A 168 5.70 2.71 -9.68
CA VAL A 168 4.38 3.12 -10.21
C VAL A 168 3.27 2.82 -9.21
N MET A 169 2.36 3.79 -9.06
CA MET A 169 1.15 3.71 -8.25
C MET A 169 -0.10 3.71 -9.13
N GLY A 170 -0.83 2.58 -9.18
CA GLY A 170 -2.18 2.51 -9.77
C GLY A 170 -2.45 1.32 -10.69
N LYS A 171 -3.73 0.94 -10.82
CA LYS A 171 -4.22 -0.07 -11.78
C LYS A 171 -4.25 0.55 -13.19
N GLY A 172 -3.16 0.44 -13.93
CA GLY A 172 -3.03 0.96 -15.30
C GLY A 172 -1.66 0.69 -15.92
N GLY A 173 -1.05 -0.43 -15.55
CA GLY A 173 0.37 -0.76 -15.72
C GLY A 173 0.81 -1.16 -17.12
N SER A 174 0.26 -0.60 -18.20
CA SER A 174 0.62 -1.01 -19.56
C SER A 174 1.02 0.13 -20.50
N ASN A 175 1.39 1.31 -19.97
CA ASN A 175 1.91 2.38 -20.81
C ASN A 175 3.31 2.80 -20.36
N LYS A 176 4.33 2.51 -21.18
CA LYS A 176 5.76 2.85 -20.95
C LYS A 176 5.94 4.31 -20.55
N LEU A 177 5.13 5.20 -21.12
CA LEU A 177 5.12 6.62 -20.80
C LEU A 177 4.79 6.93 -19.33
N ASN A 178 3.90 6.16 -18.69
CA ASN A 178 3.53 6.38 -17.29
C ASN A 178 4.67 5.97 -16.35
N TYR A 179 5.40 4.89 -16.67
CA TYR A 179 6.59 4.48 -15.91
C TYR A 179 7.65 5.57 -15.94
N THR A 180 8.01 6.07 -17.12
CA THR A 180 9.00 7.14 -17.25
C THR A 180 8.58 8.41 -16.50
N LYS A 181 7.31 8.79 -16.57
CA LYS A 181 6.79 9.94 -15.80
C LYS A 181 6.90 9.75 -14.29
N CYS A 182 6.52 8.58 -13.78
CA CYS A 182 6.61 8.29 -12.34
C CYS A 182 8.07 8.25 -11.85
N ILE A 183 8.97 7.66 -12.62
CA ILE A 183 10.40 7.63 -12.32
C ILE A 183 10.97 9.05 -12.30
N ASN A 184 10.77 9.82 -13.36
CA ASN A 184 11.26 11.20 -13.42
C ASN A 184 10.69 12.05 -12.28
N SER A 185 9.40 11.87 -11.97
CA SER A 185 8.76 12.57 -10.85
C SER A 185 9.39 12.21 -9.49
N LEU A 186 9.77 10.95 -9.29
CA LEU A 186 10.47 10.51 -8.08
C LEU A 186 11.88 11.09 -8.02
N GLU A 187 12.63 11.03 -9.11
CA GLU A 187 14.01 11.53 -9.17
C GLU A 187 14.09 13.04 -8.93
N GLU A 188 13.18 13.79 -9.55
CA GLU A 188 13.07 15.23 -9.39
C GLU A 188 12.70 15.61 -7.95
N LEU A 189 11.69 14.95 -7.36
CA LEU A 189 11.20 15.30 -6.04
C LEU A 189 12.14 14.90 -4.90
N LEU A 190 12.75 13.71 -5.00
CA LEU A 190 13.65 13.20 -3.97
C LEU A 190 15.12 13.62 -4.20
N HIS A 191 15.39 14.32 -5.30
CA HIS A 191 16.74 14.68 -5.74
C HIS A 191 17.68 13.47 -5.70
N ALA A 192 17.21 12.34 -6.25
CA ALA A 192 17.85 11.03 -6.14
C ALA A 192 17.75 10.25 -7.46
N LYS A 193 18.73 9.41 -7.79
CA LYS A 193 18.70 8.58 -9.01
C LYS A 193 18.09 7.21 -8.74
N VAL A 194 17.18 6.75 -9.60
CA VAL A 194 16.64 5.39 -9.51
C VAL A 194 17.71 4.38 -9.96
N CYS A 195 17.99 3.42 -9.09
CA CYS A 195 18.93 2.34 -9.30
C CYS A 195 18.20 1.00 -9.20
N SER A 196 18.44 0.12 -10.17
CA SER A 196 17.97 -1.26 -10.16
C SER A 196 19.13 -2.20 -10.50
N VAL A 197 18.91 -3.49 -10.31
CA VAL A 197 19.90 -4.54 -10.58
C VAL A 197 19.32 -5.44 -11.66
N ASP A 198 20.18 -5.93 -12.56
CA ASP A 198 19.75 -6.81 -13.63
C ASP A 198 19.12 -8.10 -13.07
N ASN A 199 18.00 -8.51 -13.65
CA ASN A 199 17.26 -9.69 -13.20
C ASN A 199 18.13 -10.95 -13.20
N ALA A 200 19.05 -11.10 -14.16
CA ALA A 200 19.96 -12.24 -14.22
C ALA A 200 20.89 -12.33 -12.99
N GLU A 201 21.35 -11.18 -12.48
CA GLU A 201 22.16 -11.16 -11.25
C GLU A 201 21.30 -11.53 -10.04
N LEU A 202 20.06 -11.03 -9.96
CA LEU A 202 19.14 -11.36 -8.87
C LEU A 202 18.72 -12.84 -8.89
N GLU A 203 18.38 -13.39 -10.07
CA GLU A 203 17.98 -14.79 -10.27
C GLU A 203 19.11 -15.78 -9.95
N SER A 204 20.37 -15.37 -10.09
CA SER A 204 21.52 -16.20 -9.70
C SER A 204 21.65 -16.39 -8.19
N VAL A 205 21.01 -15.53 -7.40
CA VAL A 205 21.15 -15.46 -5.94
C VAL A 205 19.84 -15.74 -5.21
N LEU A 206 18.70 -15.42 -5.83
CA LEU A 206 17.37 -15.51 -5.26
C LEU A 206 16.52 -16.50 -6.04
N ALA A 207 15.73 -17.32 -5.34
CA ALA A 207 14.73 -18.18 -5.96
C ALA A 207 13.51 -17.33 -6.37
N PHE A 208 13.18 -17.36 -7.67
CA PHE A 208 11.95 -16.79 -8.21
C PHE A 208 10.97 -17.91 -8.58
N PRO A 209 9.66 -17.71 -8.44
CA PRO A 209 8.67 -18.69 -8.84
C PRO A 209 8.61 -18.83 -10.37
N ASP A 210 8.52 -20.06 -10.86
CA ASP A 210 8.26 -20.33 -12.28
C ASP A 210 6.85 -19.85 -12.64
N MET A 211 6.76 -18.96 -13.64
CA MET A 211 5.49 -18.40 -14.10
C MET A 211 5.00 -19.16 -15.33
N GLU A 212 3.97 -19.99 -15.14
CA GLU A 212 3.24 -20.59 -16.27
C GLU A 212 2.04 -19.73 -16.65
N VAL A 213 1.98 -19.34 -17.93
CA VAL A 213 0.87 -18.55 -18.48
C VAL A 213 -0.04 -19.47 -19.28
N HIS A 214 -1.23 -19.75 -18.74
CA HIS A 214 -2.28 -20.48 -19.46
C HIS A 214 -3.24 -19.51 -20.13
N THR A 215 -3.30 -19.53 -21.46
CA THR A 215 -4.27 -18.77 -22.24
C THR A 215 -5.54 -19.59 -22.43
N TYR A 216 -6.65 -19.09 -21.91
CA TYR A 216 -7.97 -19.66 -22.15
C TYR A 216 -8.64 -18.91 -23.30
N VAL A 217 -9.37 -19.62 -24.15
CA VAL A 217 -10.20 -19.01 -25.18
C VAL A 217 -11.37 -18.30 -24.49
N PRO A 218 -11.60 -16.99 -24.73
CA PRO A 218 -12.78 -16.31 -24.19
C PRO A 218 -14.03 -17.08 -24.62
N LEU A 219 -14.90 -17.41 -23.66
CA LEU A 219 -16.19 -18.00 -23.98
C LEU A 219 -16.91 -17.02 -24.93
N SER A 220 -17.08 -17.41 -26.20
CA SER A 220 -17.90 -16.64 -27.14
C SER A 220 -19.21 -16.33 -26.44
N GLN A 221 -19.59 -15.04 -26.34
CA GLN A 221 -20.79 -14.61 -25.60
C GLN A 221 -21.99 -15.46 -26.03
N SER A 222 -22.26 -16.48 -25.24
CA SER A 222 -23.36 -17.38 -25.54
C SER A 222 -24.65 -16.59 -25.35
N ASN A 223 -25.69 -16.90 -26.13
CA ASN A 223 -27.02 -16.31 -25.90
C ASN A 223 -27.47 -16.48 -24.43
N LEU A 224 -26.97 -17.52 -23.75
CA LEU A 224 -27.20 -17.77 -22.33
C LEU A 224 -26.54 -16.72 -21.42
N THR A 225 -25.30 -16.30 -21.71
CA THR A 225 -24.60 -15.25 -20.94
C THR A 225 -25.34 -13.91 -21.02
N VAL A 226 -25.90 -13.57 -22.19
CA VAL A 226 -26.70 -12.36 -22.38
C VAL A 226 -28.01 -12.45 -21.58
N THR A 227 -28.67 -13.61 -21.62
CA THR A 227 -29.90 -13.86 -20.85
C THR A 227 -29.66 -13.77 -19.34
N TYR A 228 -28.59 -14.37 -18.84
CA TYR A 228 -28.24 -14.30 -17.42
C TYR A 228 -27.92 -12.88 -16.96
N ASN A 229 -27.20 -12.09 -17.77
CA ASN A 229 -26.97 -10.68 -17.44
C ASN A 229 -28.29 -9.90 -17.28
N LYS A 230 -29.24 -10.09 -18.21
CA LYS A 230 -30.55 -9.44 -18.12
C LYS A 230 -31.33 -9.83 -16.87
N GLU A 231 -31.32 -11.11 -16.50
CA GLU A 231 -32.00 -11.59 -15.28
C GLU A 231 -31.30 -11.14 -14.00
N LEU A 232 -29.97 -11.02 -14.00
CA LEU A 232 -29.21 -10.44 -12.89
C LEU A 232 -29.48 -8.94 -12.73
N ASP A 233 -29.60 -8.19 -13.84
CA ASP A 233 -30.00 -6.78 -13.83
C ASP A 233 -31.42 -6.61 -13.27
N ARG A 234 -32.34 -7.48 -13.67
CA ARG A 234 -33.72 -7.50 -13.16
C ARG A 234 -33.75 -7.76 -11.65
N SER A 235 -32.97 -8.74 -11.19
CA SER A 235 -32.85 -9.09 -9.77
C SER A 235 -32.23 -7.97 -8.95
N LYS A 236 -31.25 -7.24 -9.51
CA LYS A 236 -30.67 -6.05 -8.87
C LYS A 236 -31.71 -4.95 -8.70
N LEU A 237 -32.44 -4.62 -9.77
CA LEU A 237 -33.46 -3.56 -9.74
C LEU A 237 -34.52 -3.84 -8.68
N GLU A 238 -34.91 -5.10 -8.52
CA GLU A 238 -35.89 -5.50 -7.52
C GLU A 238 -35.35 -5.35 -6.09
N SER A 239 -34.11 -5.76 -5.84
CA SER A 239 -33.45 -5.54 -4.54
C SER A 239 -33.24 -4.05 -4.24
N GLU A 240 -32.99 -3.21 -5.25
CA GLU A 240 -32.93 -1.76 -5.07
C GLU A 240 -34.29 -1.15 -4.70
N ARG A 241 -35.39 -1.67 -5.25
CA ARG A 241 -36.75 -1.24 -4.88
C ARG A 241 -37.07 -1.59 -3.44
N ILE A 242 -36.83 -2.84 -3.03
CA ILE A 242 -37.02 -3.31 -1.65
C ILE A 242 -36.22 -2.43 -0.67
N LEU A 243 -34.97 -2.09 -1.04
CA LEU A 243 -34.12 -1.22 -0.23
C LEU A 243 -34.73 0.18 -0.07
N ARG A 244 -35.22 0.78 -1.17
CA ARG A 244 -35.82 2.12 -1.19
C ARG A 244 -37.14 2.19 -0.43
N GLU A 245 -37.91 1.10 -0.40
CA GLU A 245 -39.18 1.01 0.34
C GLU A 245 -38.97 0.84 1.86
N SER A 246 -37.79 0.35 2.28
CA SER A 246 -37.51 0.00 3.68
C SER A 246 -36.79 1.06 4.52
N LEU A 247 -36.33 2.18 3.93
CA LEU A 247 -35.43 3.14 4.58
C LEU A 247 -35.98 4.57 4.61
N TYR A 248 -35.86 5.22 5.78
CA TYR A 248 -36.23 6.63 6.01
C TYR A 248 -35.05 7.62 5.85
N ASP A 249 -33.80 7.14 5.88
CA ASP A 249 -32.59 7.99 5.73
C ASP A 249 -31.94 7.85 4.35
N PHE A 250 -31.76 8.99 3.68
CA PHE A 250 -31.18 9.10 2.34
C PHE A 250 -29.68 8.74 2.29
N LYS A 251 -28.90 9.09 3.33
CA LYS A 251 -27.43 8.93 3.30
C LYS A 251 -27.02 7.48 3.46
N ASP A 252 -27.70 6.75 4.35
CA ASP A 252 -27.52 5.31 4.53
C ASP A 252 -27.99 4.51 3.30
N SER A 253 -29.13 4.90 2.71
CA SER A 253 -29.66 4.32 1.48
C SER A 253 -28.66 4.37 0.32
N GLN A 254 -27.96 5.51 0.13
CA GLN A 254 -26.94 5.63 -0.91
C GLN A 254 -25.74 4.69 -0.69
N LYS A 255 -25.30 4.50 0.56
CA LYS A 255 -24.19 3.57 0.86
C LYS A 255 -24.60 2.13 0.56
N LYS A 256 -25.81 1.74 0.94
CA LYS A 256 -26.38 0.40 0.70
C LYS A 256 -26.58 0.10 -0.78
N LEU A 257 -27.11 1.05 -1.56
CA LEU A 257 -27.22 0.96 -3.02
C LEU A 257 -25.85 0.78 -3.69
N LYS A 258 -24.84 1.58 -3.29
CA LYS A 258 -23.47 1.44 -3.80
C LYS A 258 -22.88 0.06 -3.47
N SER A 259 -23.17 -0.47 -2.29
CA SER A 259 -22.73 -1.80 -1.90
C SER A 259 -23.38 -2.90 -2.75
N LEU A 260 -24.69 -2.81 -3.03
CA LEU A 260 -25.39 -3.74 -3.92
C LEU A 260 -24.86 -3.65 -5.36
N GLY A 261 -24.62 -2.42 -5.86
CA GLY A 261 -24.06 -2.20 -7.19
C GLY A 261 -22.68 -2.82 -7.37
N ARG A 262 -21.82 -2.76 -6.33
CA ARG A 262 -20.52 -3.46 -6.33
C ARG A 262 -20.68 -4.97 -6.36
N LEU A 263 -21.58 -5.53 -5.54
CA LEU A 263 -21.84 -6.97 -5.50
C LEU A 263 -22.33 -7.49 -6.87
N HIS A 264 -23.28 -6.80 -7.48
CA HIS A 264 -23.76 -7.11 -8.82
C HIS A 264 -22.65 -6.99 -9.87
N GLY A 265 -21.86 -5.92 -9.84
CA GLY A 265 -20.74 -5.75 -10.77
C GLY A 265 -19.71 -6.89 -10.67
N ASN A 266 -19.42 -7.36 -9.46
CA ASN A 266 -18.54 -8.51 -9.25
C ASN A 266 -19.13 -9.79 -9.86
N LEU A 267 -20.43 -10.05 -9.70
CA LEU A 267 -21.08 -11.24 -10.28
C LEU A 267 -21.13 -11.20 -11.81
N VAL A 268 -21.44 -10.04 -12.40
CA VAL A 268 -21.41 -9.84 -13.85
C VAL A 268 -20.00 -10.06 -14.40
N PHE A 269 -18.98 -9.56 -13.71
CA PHE A 269 -17.58 -9.82 -14.06
C PHE A 269 -17.26 -11.32 -14.01
N CYS A 270 -17.64 -12.03 -12.94
CA CYS A 270 -17.47 -13.48 -12.87
C CYS A 270 -18.21 -14.21 -13.99
N LEU A 271 -19.42 -13.75 -14.37
CA LEU A 271 -20.18 -14.36 -15.47
C LEU A 271 -19.50 -14.16 -16.82
N GLN A 272 -18.87 -13.01 -17.04
CA GLN A 272 -18.16 -12.68 -18.29
C GLN A 272 -16.82 -13.42 -18.40
N GLU A 273 -16.04 -13.45 -17.31
CA GLU A 273 -14.67 -13.99 -17.33
C GLU A 273 -14.60 -15.49 -17.00
N LEU A 274 -15.46 -15.97 -16.10
CA LEU A 274 -15.44 -17.36 -15.58
C LEU A 274 -16.67 -18.18 -16.03
N GLY A 275 -17.60 -17.57 -16.75
CA GLY A 275 -18.84 -18.21 -17.19
C GLY A 275 -19.90 -18.38 -16.09
N SER A 276 -21.01 -19.05 -16.42
CA SER A 276 -22.17 -19.22 -15.53
C SER A 276 -21.83 -20.00 -14.26
N PHE A 277 -20.99 -21.03 -14.36
CA PHE A 277 -20.54 -21.81 -13.21
C PHE A 277 -19.67 -20.97 -12.26
N GLY A 278 -18.72 -20.19 -12.79
CA GLY A 278 -17.89 -19.30 -11.98
C GLY A 278 -18.71 -18.23 -11.26
N ALA A 279 -19.69 -17.65 -11.94
CA ALA A 279 -20.65 -16.72 -11.34
C ALA A 279 -21.50 -17.38 -10.24
N LEU A 280 -21.94 -18.63 -10.44
CA LEU A 280 -22.71 -19.38 -9.45
C LEU A 280 -21.89 -19.62 -8.18
N GLN A 281 -20.63 -20.05 -8.32
CA GLN A 281 -19.73 -20.25 -7.18
C GLN A 281 -19.44 -18.94 -6.46
N ALA A 282 -19.22 -17.85 -7.19
CA ALA A 282 -19.05 -16.52 -6.61
C ALA A 282 -20.31 -16.09 -5.82
N ALA A 283 -21.51 -16.30 -6.35
CA ALA A 283 -22.76 -15.96 -5.67
C ALA A 283 -22.94 -16.77 -4.36
N LYS A 284 -22.62 -18.08 -4.39
CA LYS A 284 -22.63 -18.94 -3.20
C LYS A 284 -21.58 -18.51 -2.16
N ALA A 285 -20.36 -18.19 -2.60
CA ALA A 285 -19.29 -17.72 -1.71
C ALA A 285 -19.65 -16.38 -1.05
N PHE A 286 -20.23 -15.44 -1.81
CA PHE A 286 -20.73 -14.20 -1.24
C PHE A 286 -21.83 -14.48 -0.22
N LEU A 287 -22.80 -15.35 -0.51
CA LEU A 287 -23.88 -15.69 0.43
C LEU A 287 -23.33 -16.28 1.75
N LEU A 288 -22.40 -17.24 1.65
CA LEU A 288 -21.74 -17.85 2.82
C LEU A 288 -20.93 -16.85 3.63
N SER A 289 -20.25 -15.90 2.98
CA SER A 289 -19.52 -14.84 3.69
C SER A 289 -20.45 -13.91 4.47
N PHE A 290 -21.68 -13.70 4.00
CA PHE A 290 -22.68 -12.92 4.74
C PHE A 290 -23.30 -13.72 5.90
N ASP A 291 -23.52 -15.02 5.75
CA ASP A 291 -24.02 -15.87 6.85
C ASP A 291 -22.97 -16.05 7.97
N GLY A 292 -21.67 -16.13 7.62
CA GLY A 292 -20.58 -16.20 8.59
C GLY A 292 -20.42 -14.92 9.44
N ASP A 293 -20.62 -13.75 8.84
CA ASP A 293 -20.57 -12.44 9.52
C ASP A 293 -21.74 -12.22 10.50
N VAL A 294 -22.82 -13.00 10.36
CA VAL A 294 -24.01 -12.97 11.24
C VAL A 294 -23.82 -13.86 12.47
N LEU A 295 -23.10 -14.98 12.36
CA LEU A 295 -22.83 -15.89 13.48
C LEU A 295 -21.84 -15.34 14.52
N ASP A 296 -20.96 -14.41 14.12
CA ASP A 296 -19.99 -13.76 15.02
C ASP A 296 -20.56 -12.51 15.76
N ARG A 297 -21.77 -12.07 15.41
CA ARG A 297 -22.44 -10.95 16.09
C ARG A 297 -23.41 -11.48 17.15
N LYS A 298 -23.11 -11.19 18.42
CA LYS A 298 -23.99 -11.48 19.58
C LYS A 298 -25.43 -11.05 19.29
N GLU A 299 -26.39 -11.86 19.77
CA GLU A 299 -27.85 -11.85 19.58
C GLU A 299 -28.61 -10.52 19.89
N SER A 300 -27.95 -9.37 20.07
CA SER A 300 -28.61 -8.11 20.42
C SER A 300 -29.05 -7.25 19.22
N ASP A 301 -28.69 -7.58 17.98
CA ASP A 301 -29.08 -6.83 16.76
C ASP A 301 -30.10 -7.61 15.90
N MET A 302 -31.11 -8.19 16.56
CA MET A 302 -32.24 -8.90 15.92
C MET A 302 -33.23 -7.95 15.21
N ASN A 303 -32.72 -6.96 14.47
CA ASN A 303 -33.53 -6.17 13.52
C ASN A 303 -32.69 -5.60 12.36
N ASP A 304 -31.76 -6.39 11.81
CA ASP A 304 -30.90 -5.91 10.72
C ASP A 304 -31.54 -6.04 9.33
N ASN A 305 -32.42 -5.09 8.98
CA ASN A 305 -32.88 -4.90 7.59
C ASN A 305 -31.72 -4.61 6.59
N SER A 306 -30.48 -4.42 7.07
CA SER A 306 -29.29 -4.08 6.27
C SER A 306 -28.73 -5.24 5.44
N THR A 307 -28.99 -6.50 5.78
CA THR A 307 -28.47 -7.66 5.03
C THR A 307 -29.51 -8.29 4.11
N ARG A 308 -30.80 -8.13 4.44
CA ARG A 308 -31.92 -8.77 3.75
C ARG A 308 -31.96 -8.55 2.23
N PHE A 309 -31.62 -7.35 1.75
CA PHE A 309 -31.63 -7.03 0.31
C PHE A 309 -30.49 -7.72 -0.46
N LYS A 310 -29.34 -7.95 0.18
CA LYS A 310 -28.21 -8.69 -0.40
C LYS A 310 -28.50 -10.17 -0.45
N HIS A 311 -29.06 -10.74 0.62
CA HIS A 311 -29.53 -12.13 0.63
C HIS A 311 -30.60 -12.35 -0.45
N HIS A 312 -31.57 -11.43 -0.58
CA HIS A 312 -32.57 -11.51 -1.64
C HIS A 312 -31.95 -11.51 -3.03
N TYR A 313 -31.01 -10.60 -3.28
CA TYR A 313 -30.30 -10.52 -4.56
C TYR A 313 -29.51 -11.81 -4.86
N LEU A 314 -28.74 -12.30 -3.90
CA LEU A 314 -27.89 -13.47 -4.06
C LEU A 314 -28.69 -14.76 -4.25
N ASN A 315 -29.77 -14.94 -3.50
CA ASN A 315 -30.65 -16.11 -3.68
C ASN A 315 -31.30 -16.11 -5.06
N LYS A 316 -31.72 -14.95 -5.58
CA LYS A 316 -32.21 -14.81 -6.94
C LYS A 316 -31.13 -15.07 -7.98
N ALA A 317 -29.93 -14.52 -7.78
CA ALA A 317 -28.79 -14.76 -8.65
C ALA A 317 -28.43 -16.24 -8.72
N ILE A 318 -28.42 -16.95 -7.59
CA ILE A 318 -28.18 -18.41 -7.53
C ILE A 318 -29.26 -19.15 -8.31
N SER A 319 -30.54 -18.84 -8.09
CA SER A 319 -31.65 -19.48 -8.81
C SER A 319 -31.58 -19.25 -10.32
N VAL A 320 -31.22 -18.04 -10.74
CA VAL A 320 -31.05 -17.69 -12.17
C VAL A 320 -29.87 -18.46 -12.76
N LEU A 321 -28.75 -18.55 -12.05
CA LEU A 321 -27.53 -19.20 -12.56
C LEU A 321 -27.60 -20.73 -12.49
N SER A 322 -28.43 -21.31 -11.62
CA SER A 322 -28.60 -22.76 -11.49
C SER A 322 -29.62 -23.36 -12.46
N SER A 323 -30.50 -22.56 -13.05
CA SER A 323 -31.68 -23.03 -13.80
C SER A 323 -31.36 -23.81 -15.08
N ASN A 324 -30.16 -23.71 -15.66
CA ASN A 324 -29.78 -24.49 -16.85
C ASN A 324 -28.50 -25.34 -16.64
N ILE A 325 -28.00 -25.48 -15.41
CA ILE A 325 -26.88 -26.40 -15.12
C ILE A 325 -27.38 -27.85 -14.94
N LEU A 326 -28.70 -28.03 -14.74
CA LEU A 326 -29.32 -29.34 -14.55
C LEU A 326 -29.76 -30.04 -15.85
N ASP A 327 -29.72 -29.35 -16.99
CA ASP A 327 -30.14 -29.88 -18.30
C ASP A 327 -28.97 -30.10 -19.29
N GLY A 328 -27.72 -30.12 -18.77
CA GLY A 328 -26.48 -30.28 -19.57
C GLY A 328 -25.80 -31.62 -19.37
#